data_AF-A0A964VRD3-F1
#
_entry.id   AF-A0A964VRD3-F1
#
_cell.length_a   1.000
_cell.length_b   1.000
_cell.length_c   1.000
_cell.angle_alpha   90.00
_cell.angle_beta   90.00
_cell.angle_gamma   90.00
#
_symmetry.space_group_name_H-M   'P 1'
#
loop_
_entity.id
_entity.type
_entity.pdbx_description
1 polymer ?
#
loop_
_entity_poly.entity_id
_entity_poly.type
_entity_poly.pdbx_seq_one_letter_code
_entity_poly.pdbx_strand_id
1 'polypeptide(L)'
;MAAGSPPLSYQWQFNGTDLIGQTNALLTIGNIPVTAAGQYRVIVSNAFGVVTSAVTIVTVTRESLRFDSSASGVKYSNSVPTIKLLGAAGAGNLTVLASTDLVSWTSILTNPPVVGPFTFTDYDATNYPNRYYRAVEGP
;
A
#
# COMPACT_ATOMS: atom_id res chain seq x y z
N MET A 1 -28.20 6.56 6.85
CA MET A 1 -28.84 7.88 6.69
C MET A 1 -29.39 8.29 8.05
N ALA A 2 -29.19 9.53 8.48
CA ALA A 2 -29.72 10.01 9.76
C ALA A 2 -31.19 10.43 9.60
N ALA A 3 -31.99 10.23 10.64
CA ALA A 3 -33.38 10.70 10.72
C ALA A 3 -33.53 11.64 11.92
N GLY A 4 -34.16 12.79 11.73
CA GLY A 4 -34.40 13.78 12.78
C GLY A 4 -34.96 15.09 12.22
N SER A 5 -35.45 15.96 13.10
CA SER A 5 -35.99 17.28 12.73
C SER A 5 -34.88 18.17 12.14
N PRO A 6 -35.03 18.67 10.90
CA PRO A 6 -34.09 19.61 10.31
C PRO A 6 -34.04 20.97 11.04
N PRO A 7 -32.96 21.76 10.88
CA PRO A 7 -31.74 21.43 10.15
C PRO A 7 -30.87 20.42 10.91
N LEU A 8 -30.29 19.48 10.18
CA LEU A 8 -29.30 18.54 10.71
C LEU A 8 -27.90 19.06 10.41
N SER A 9 -27.06 19.14 11.44
CA SER A 9 -25.63 19.41 11.33
C SER A 9 -24.85 18.10 11.46
N TYR A 10 -23.80 17.95 10.65
CA TYR A 10 -22.93 16.77 10.68
C TYR A 10 -21.51 17.19 10.98
N GLN A 11 -20.78 16.35 11.71
CA GLN A 11 -19.34 16.46 11.89
C GLN A 11 -18.74 15.05 11.86
N TRP A 12 -17.92 14.76 10.86
CA TRP A 12 -17.19 13.50 10.79
C TRP A 12 -15.94 13.54 11.68
N GLN A 13 -15.62 12.41 12.28
CA GLN A 13 -14.43 12.21 13.10
C GLN A 13 -13.58 11.07 12.56
N PHE A 14 -12.25 11.24 12.61
CA PHE A 14 -11.24 10.23 12.37
C PHE A 14 -10.41 10.02 13.63
N ASN A 15 -10.37 8.78 14.14
CA ASN A 15 -9.69 8.41 15.38
C ASN A 15 -10.05 9.32 16.57
N GLY A 16 -11.32 9.76 16.64
CA GLY A 16 -11.84 10.63 17.69
C GLY A 16 -11.65 12.13 17.47
N THR A 17 -10.92 12.54 16.43
CA THR A 17 -10.69 13.95 16.09
C THR A 17 -11.58 14.40 14.94
N ASP A 18 -12.12 15.62 15.02
CA ASP A 18 -12.95 16.20 13.95
C ASP A 18 -12.17 16.35 12.64
N LEU A 19 -12.73 15.82 11.57
CA LEU A 19 -12.29 16.09 10.20
C LEU A 19 -12.82 17.46 9.78
N ILE A 20 -11.94 18.46 9.77
CA ILE A 20 -12.29 19.85 9.46
C ILE A 20 -12.96 19.93 8.08
N GLY A 21 -14.10 20.62 8.02
CA GLY A 21 -14.86 20.83 6.78
C GLY A 21 -15.68 19.63 6.31
N GLN A 22 -15.60 18.48 7.00
CA GLN A 22 -16.40 17.31 6.67
C GLN A 22 -17.75 17.35 7.41
N THR A 23 -18.64 18.21 6.92
CA THR A 23 -19.95 18.49 7.53
C THR A 23 -21.15 18.04 6.69
N ASN A 24 -20.89 17.23 5.67
CA ASN A 24 -21.93 16.64 4.82
C ASN A 24 -22.43 15.31 5.40
N ALA A 25 -23.66 14.94 5.03
CA ALA A 25 -24.22 13.63 5.40
C ALA A 25 -23.43 12.44 4.85
N LEU A 26 -22.67 12.65 3.75
CA LEU A 26 -21.76 11.69 3.15
C LEU A 26 -20.33 12.19 3.28
N LEU A 27 -19.45 11.33 3.81
CA LEU A 27 -18.01 11.51 3.75
C LEU A 27 -17.47 10.77 2.52
N THR A 28 -16.89 11.52 1.58
CA THR A 28 -16.21 10.96 0.42
C THR A 28 -14.71 11.11 0.61
N ILE A 29 -13.99 9.99 0.62
CA ILE A 29 -12.53 9.95 0.72
C ILE A 29 -11.98 9.41 -0.60
N GLY A 30 -11.34 10.27 -1.39
CA GLY A 30 -10.66 9.89 -2.62
C GLY A 30 -9.19 9.54 -2.37
N ASN A 31 -8.61 8.67 -3.20
CA ASN A 31 -7.20 8.27 -3.17
C ASN A 31 -6.71 7.94 -1.74
N ILE A 32 -7.21 6.86 -1.15
CA ILE A 32 -7.03 6.53 0.26
C ILE A 32 -5.60 6.01 0.51
N PRO A 33 -4.69 6.79 1.15
CA PRO A 33 -3.40 6.27 1.55
C PRO A 33 -3.55 5.31 2.72
N VAL A 34 -2.54 4.49 2.99
CA VAL A 34 -2.52 3.61 4.17
C VAL A 34 -2.73 4.36 5.50
N THR A 35 -2.36 5.64 5.55
CA THR A 35 -2.55 6.52 6.72
C THR A 35 -4.00 6.95 6.95
N ALA A 36 -4.88 6.74 5.98
CA ALA A 36 -6.32 6.95 6.15
C ALA A 36 -7.05 5.70 6.70
N ALA A 37 -6.33 4.63 7.02
CA ALA A 37 -6.88 3.55 7.82
C ALA A 37 -7.14 4.04 9.25
N GLY A 38 -8.30 3.70 9.82
CA GLY A 38 -8.65 4.10 11.17
C GLY A 38 -10.14 4.03 11.47
N GLN A 39 -10.52 4.62 12.60
CA GLN A 39 -11.89 4.65 13.08
C GLN A 39 -12.61 5.91 12.58
N TYR A 40 -13.73 5.71 11.90
CA TYR A 40 -14.59 6.79 11.43
C TYR A 40 -15.93 6.73 12.14
N ARG A 41 -16.45 7.89 12.54
CA ARG A 41 -17.81 8.06 13.02
C ARG A 41 -18.32 9.45 12.65
N VAL A 42 -19.63 9.64 12.67
CA VAL A 42 -20.25 10.95 12.46
C VAL A 42 -21.07 11.33 13.70
N ILE A 43 -20.92 12.58 14.11
CA ILE A 43 -21.78 13.24 15.10
C ILE A 43 -22.83 14.02 14.33
N VAL A 44 -24.10 13.78 14.64
CA VAL A 44 -25.24 14.46 14.04
C VAL A 44 -25.97 15.23 15.13
N SER A 45 -26.27 16.50 14.89
CA SER A 45 -26.95 17.35 15.85
C SER A 45 -28.07 18.18 15.21
N ASN A 46 -29.02 18.58 16.04
CA ASN A 46 -30.02 19.61 15.75
C ASN A 46 -30.35 20.39 17.04
N ALA A 47 -31.35 21.27 16.99
CA ALA A 47 -31.77 22.07 18.14
C ALA A 47 -32.25 21.25 19.36
N PHE A 48 -32.55 19.97 19.18
CA PHE A 48 -33.13 19.10 20.20
C PHE A 48 -32.13 18.11 20.80
N GLY A 49 -30.94 17.96 20.19
CA GLY A 49 -29.93 17.06 20.74
C GLY A 49 -28.82 16.68 19.76
N VAL A 50 -28.03 15.70 20.21
CA VAL A 50 -26.85 15.19 19.52
C VAL A 50 -26.86 13.67 19.59
N VAL A 51 -26.56 13.01 18.48
CA VAL A 51 -26.39 11.55 18.39
C VAL A 51 -25.07 11.26 17.68
N THR A 52 -24.32 10.29 18.20
CA THR A 52 -23.09 9.79 17.56
C THR A 52 -23.37 8.45 16.92
N SER A 53 -22.89 8.23 15.68
CA SER A 53 -23.01 6.94 15.02
C SER A 53 -22.17 5.85 15.70
N ALA A 54 -22.46 4.60 15.38
CA ALA A 54 -21.50 3.52 15.60
C ALA A 54 -20.17 3.83 14.88
N VAL A 55 -19.08 3.27 15.40
CA VAL A 55 -17.74 3.40 14.79
C VAL A 55 -17.60 2.42 13.65
N THR A 56 -17.18 2.92 12.49
CA THR A 56 -16.77 2.11 11.33
C THR A 56 -15.24 2.07 11.28
N ILE A 57 -14.67 0.87 11.19
CA ILE A 57 -13.22 0.69 11.02
C ILE A 57 -12.92 0.59 9.53
N VAL A 58 -12.06 1.46 9.03
CA VAL A 58 -11.54 1.43 7.66
C VAL A 58 -10.14 0.84 7.68
N THR A 59 -9.93 -0.21 6.91
CA THR A 59 -8.62 -0.83 6.69
C THR A 59 -8.18 -0.57 5.25
N VAL A 60 -6.92 -0.19 5.07
CA VAL A 60 -6.33 0.05 3.75
C VAL A 60 -5.24 -0.99 3.53
N THR A 61 -5.45 -1.87 2.56
CA THR A 61 -4.48 -2.92 2.20
C THR A 61 -3.63 -2.46 1.03
N ARG A 62 -2.31 -2.67 1.14
CA ARG A 62 -1.41 -2.58 -0.01
C ARG A 62 -1.20 -3.96 -0.61
N GLU A 63 -0.93 -4.03 -1.91
CA GLU A 63 -0.37 -5.25 -2.48
C GLU A 63 0.97 -5.56 -1.81
N SER A 64 1.25 -6.85 -1.65
CA SER A 64 2.55 -7.30 -1.19
C SER A 64 3.49 -7.44 -2.37
N LEU A 65 4.69 -6.87 -2.24
CA LEU A 65 5.78 -7.07 -3.16
C LEU A 65 6.06 -8.57 -3.30
N ARG A 66 5.99 -9.08 -4.51
CA ARG A 66 6.18 -10.50 -4.81
C ARG A 66 6.81 -10.69 -6.18
N PHE A 67 7.48 -11.81 -6.37
CA PHE A 67 7.90 -12.25 -7.69
C PHE A 67 6.69 -12.69 -8.51
N ASP A 68 6.67 -12.34 -9.80
CA ASP A 68 5.68 -12.85 -10.74
C ASP A 68 5.92 -14.36 -10.94
N SER A 69 4.97 -15.20 -10.53
CA SER A 69 5.07 -16.66 -10.64
C SER A 69 4.55 -17.20 -11.97
N SER A 70 4.12 -16.34 -12.90
CA SER A 70 3.68 -16.74 -14.22
C SER A 70 4.87 -17.11 -15.12
N ALA A 71 4.58 -17.72 -16.28
CA ALA A 71 5.60 -18.02 -17.29
C ALA A 71 6.36 -16.79 -17.82
N SER A 72 5.84 -15.58 -17.60
CA SER A 72 6.51 -14.32 -17.97
C SER A 72 7.28 -13.68 -16.83
N GLY A 73 7.28 -14.28 -15.63
CA GLY A 73 7.89 -13.70 -14.45
C GLY A 73 9.41 -13.74 -14.42
N VAL A 74 10.00 -14.73 -15.09
CA VAL A 74 11.44 -14.79 -15.35
C VAL A 74 11.64 -15.07 -16.84
N LYS A 75 12.43 -14.23 -17.50
CA LYS A 75 12.85 -14.41 -18.90
C LYS A 75 14.36 -14.50 -18.96
N TYR A 76 14.87 -15.35 -19.83
CA TYR A 76 16.31 -15.46 -20.06
C TYR A 76 16.66 -14.96 -21.46
N SER A 77 17.72 -14.17 -21.57
CA SER A 77 18.35 -13.82 -22.84
C SER A 77 19.85 -14.08 -22.71
N ASN A 78 20.41 -14.96 -23.56
CA ASN A 78 21.80 -15.40 -23.45
C ASN A 78 22.20 -15.82 -22.02
N SER A 79 21.34 -16.61 -21.36
CA SER A 79 21.48 -17.06 -19.97
C SER A 79 21.42 -15.96 -18.89
N VAL A 80 21.19 -14.70 -19.26
CA VAL A 80 20.97 -13.59 -18.32
C VAL A 80 19.48 -13.51 -17.94
N PRO A 81 19.12 -13.54 -16.64
CA PRO A 81 17.75 -13.44 -16.18
C PRO A 81 17.26 -11.99 -16.10
N THR A 82 16.08 -11.74 -16.68
CA THR A 82 15.21 -10.60 -16.39
C THR A 82 14.04 -11.09 -15.54
N ILE A 83 13.90 -10.53 -14.34
CA ILE A 83 12.93 -10.97 -13.33
C ILE A 83 11.92 -9.86 -13.08
N LYS A 84 10.65 -10.24 -13.01
CA LYS A 84 9.53 -9.33 -12.77
C LYS A 84 9.01 -9.46 -11.34
N LEU A 85 8.89 -8.30 -10.70
CA LEU A 85 8.21 -8.09 -9.43
C LEU A 85 6.83 -7.48 -9.70
N LEU A 86 5.88 -7.83 -8.85
CA LEU A 86 4.52 -7.32 -8.81
C LEU A 86 4.24 -6.73 -7.43
N GLY A 87 3.26 -5.83 -7.36
CA GLY A 87 2.75 -5.31 -6.10
C GLY A 87 3.70 -4.38 -5.36
N ALA A 88 4.65 -3.73 -6.06
CA ALA A 88 5.40 -2.63 -5.46
C ALA A 88 4.41 -1.51 -5.09
N ALA A 89 4.41 -1.12 -3.83
CA ALA A 89 3.43 -0.20 -3.25
C ALA A 89 3.96 1.24 -3.15
N GLY A 90 5.22 1.48 -3.50
CA GLY A 90 5.87 2.77 -3.33
C GLY A 90 6.07 3.14 -1.86
N ALA A 91 6.13 2.14 -0.97
CA ALA A 91 6.23 2.34 0.47
C ALA A 91 7.63 2.79 0.93
N GLY A 92 8.60 2.79 0.03
CA GLY A 92 10.00 3.10 0.27
C GLY A 92 10.86 2.71 -0.94
N ASN A 93 12.18 2.76 -0.79
CA ASN A 93 13.08 2.33 -1.86
C ASN A 93 12.91 0.84 -2.15
N LEU A 94 12.87 0.48 -3.42
CA LEU A 94 12.82 -0.90 -3.86
C LEU A 94 14.25 -1.43 -4.01
N THR A 95 14.64 -2.33 -3.11
CA THR A 95 15.96 -2.97 -3.14
C THR A 95 15.84 -4.44 -3.51
N VAL A 96 16.64 -4.86 -4.49
CA VAL A 96 16.81 -6.26 -4.89
C VAL A 96 18.13 -6.77 -4.35
N LEU A 97 18.08 -7.89 -3.64
CA LEU A 97 19.25 -8.59 -3.13
C LEU A 97 19.44 -9.92 -3.84
N ALA A 98 20.70 -10.31 -4.02
CA ALA A 98 21.08 -11.60 -4.56
C ALA A 98 21.98 -12.37 -3.59
N SER A 99 21.97 -13.70 -3.71
CA SER A 99 22.79 -14.62 -2.92
C SER A 99 23.16 -15.85 -3.76
N THR A 100 24.27 -16.49 -3.43
CA THR A 100 24.69 -17.78 -4.01
C THR A 100 24.53 -18.95 -3.03
N ASP A 101 24.28 -18.67 -1.75
CA ASP A 101 24.30 -19.63 -0.64
C ASP A 101 23.05 -19.56 0.27
N LEU A 102 22.08 -18.68 -0.04
CA LEU A 102 20.89 -18.35 0.77
C LEU A 102 21.17 -17.70 2.14
N VAL A 103 22.44 -17.47 2.48
CA VAL A 103 22.89 -16.93 3.77
C VAL A 103 23.43 -15.51 3.59
N SER A 104 24.33 -15.32 2.64
CA SER A 104 25.00 -14.06 2.33
C SER A 104 24.21 -13.32 1.25
N TRP A 105 23.61 -12.18 1.62
CA TRP A 105 22.77 -11.38 0.73
C TRP A 105 23.42 -10.03 0.43
N THR A 106 23.60 -9.70 -0.84
CA THR A 106 24.14 -8.41 -1.28
C THR A 106 23.11 -7.66 -2.11
N SER A 107 23.04 -6.34 -1.95
CA SER A 107 22.20 -5.49 -2.82
C SER A 107 22.81 -5.45 -4.21
N ILE A 108 21.99 -5.74 -5.23
CA ILE A 108 22.36 -5.67 -6.65
C ILE A 108 21.64 -4.52 -7.37
N LEU A 109 20.57 -3.99 -6.79
CA LEU A 109 19.82 -2.86 -7.33
C LEU A 109 19.06 -2.15 -6.20
N THR A 110 19.11 -0.82 -6.20
CA THR A 110 18.24 0.03 -5.38
C THR A 110 17.62 1.07 -6.28
N ASN A 111 16.30 1.12 -6.32
CA ASN A 111 15.54 2.12 -7.05
C ASN A 111 14.73 2.99 -6.06
N PRO A 112 14.48 4.28 -6.38
CA PRO A 112 13.48 5.08 -5.67
C PRO A 112 12.10 4.39 -5.62
N PRO A 113 11.16 4.86 -4.78
CA PRO A 113 9.85 4.24 -4.65
C PRO A 113 9.15 4.03 -6.01
N VAL A 114 8.71 2.80 -6.26
CA VAL A 114 8.00 2.39 -7.48
C VAL A 114 6.61 1.88 -7.12
N VAL A 115 5.60 2.25 -7.90
CA VAL A 115 4.25 1.70 -7.79
C VAL A 115 3.96 0.82 -9.00
N GLY A 116 3.50 -0.41 -8.76
CA GLY A 116 3.10 -1.36 -9.81
C GLY A 116 4.17 -2.38 -10.19
N PRO A 117 4.07 -2.99 -11.40
CA PRO A 117 5.05 -3.98 -11.85
C PRO A 117 6.43 -3.37 -12.07
N PHE A 118 7.47 -4.11 -11.70
CA PHE A 118 8.86 -3.71 -11.86
C PHE A 118 9.70 -4.86 -12.43
N THR A 119 10.68 -4.56 -13.29
CA THR A 119 11.57 -5.58 -13.86
C THR A 119 13.02 -5.20 -13.65
N PHE A 120 13.85 -6.15 -13.28
CA PHE A 120 15.30 -5.99 -13.23
C PHE A 120 16.01 -7.11 -13.99
N THR A 121 17.24 -6.83 -14.43
CA THR A 121 18.11 -7.80 -15.09
C THR A 121 19.39 -7.94 -14.26
N ASP A 122 19.78 -9.18 -13.93
CA ASP A 122 21.02 -9.47 -13.22
C ASP A 122 22.08 -9.97 -14.22
N TYR A 123 22.85 -9.04 -14.80
CA TYR A 123 23.88 -9.37 -15.79
C TYR A 123 25.01 -10.23 -15.24
N ASP A 124 25.28 -10.16 -13.93
CA ASP A 124 26.33 -10.93 -13.27
C ASP A 124 25.89 -12.36 -12.95
N ALA A 125 24.60 -12.70 -13.11
CA ALA A 125 24.07 -14.03 -12.79
C ALA A 125 24.81 -15.16 -13.54
N THR A 126 25.32 -14.90 -14.74
CA THR A 126 26.07 -15.88 -15.55
C THR A 126 27.43 -16.24 -14.95
N ASN A 127 27.95 -15.42 -14.03
CA ASN A 127 29.21 -15.69 -13.31
C ASN A 127 29.01 -16.64 -12.12
N TYR A 128 27.77 -17.03 -11.81
CA TYR A 128 27.45 -17.86 -10.65
C TYR A 128 26.66 -19.10 -11.05
N PRO A 129 26.99 -20.29 -10.51
CA PRO A 129 26.26 -21.52 -10.84
C PRO A 129 24.83 -21.54 -10.28
N ASN A 130 24.57 -20.82 -9.18
CA ASN A 130 23.26 -20.64 -8.58
C ASN A 130 23.10 -19.19 -8.15
N ARG A 131 21.88 -18.66 -8.29
CA ARG A 131 21.52 -17.29 -7.91
C ARG A 131 20.13 -17.28 -7.29
N TYR A 132 20.02 -16.74 -6.09
CA TYR A 132 18.78 -16.58 -5.34
C TYR A 132 18.47 -15.10 -5.15
N TYR A 133 17.18 -14.74 -5.12
CA TYR A 133 16.74 -13.35 -5.07
C TYR A 133 15.80 -13.07 -3.90
N ARG A 134 15.95 -11.88 -3.32
CA ARG A 134 15.00 -11.26 -2.38
C ARG A 134 14.72 -9.85 -2.87
N ALA A 135 13.51 -9.36 -2.60
CA ALA A 135 13.16 -7.98 -2.88
C ALA A 135 12.44 -7.41 -1.66
N VAL A 136 12.74 -6.16 -1.33
CA VAL A 136 12.17 -5.46 -0.18
C VAL A 136 11.82 -4.03 -0.55
N GLU A 137 10.70 -3.53 -0.03
CA GLU A 137 10.40 -2.10 0.04
C GLU A 137 10.67 -1.66 1.48
N GLY A 138 11.68 -0.81 1.67
CA GLY A 138 12.09 -0.32 2.97
C GLY A 138 12.17 1.21 3.01
N PRO A 139 11.96 1.84 4.19
CA PRO A 139 12.22 3.26 4.39
C PRO A 139 13.67 3.64 4.09
#